data_AF-A0A935VN46-F1
#
_entry.id   AF-A0A935VN46-F1
#
_cell.length_a   1.000
_cell.length_b   1.000
_cell.length_c   1.000
_cell.angle_alpha   90.00
_cell.angle_beta   90.00
_cell.angle_gamma   90.00
#
_symmetry.space_group_name_H-M   'P 1'
#
loop_
_entity.id
_entity.type
_entity.pdbx_description
1 polymer ?
#
loop_
_entity_poly.entity_id
_entity_poly.type
_entity_poly.pdbx_seq_one_letter_code
_entity_poly.pdbx_strand_id
1 'polypeptide(L)'
;MRFKKYILAVSSFAILIGCKVDPKINIVSEDELKEISPAGWPAPVYSFSNNPIKAEVFNLGRELFYDPILSVDNTISCGSCHQQFVAFAHAEHKFSHGINDLLGNRNAPGIFNVTWHNSFMHDGGINHIEVQPIGPIQNPIEMGEKFANVIIKLQNSAKYKQLF
;
A
#
# COMPACT_ATOMS: atom_id res chain seq x y z
N MET A 1 19.64 -32.25 38.40
CA MET A 1 20.05 -30.82 38.50
C MET A 1 20.91 -30.32 37.33
N ARG A 2 21.82 -31.11 36.74
CA ARG A 2 22.67 -30.64 35.62
C ARG A 2 21.92 -30.36 34.31
N PHE A 3 20.91 -31.16 33.96
CA PHE A 3 20.11 -31.02 32.74
C PHE A 3 19.36 -29.67 32.64
N LYS A 4 18.78 -29.18 33.75
CA LYS A 4 18.12 -27.86 33.79
C LYS A 4 19.09 -26.70 33.51
N LYS A 5 20.36 -26.83 33.92
CA LYS A 5 21.40 -25.81 33.65
C LYS A 5 21.76 -25.75 32.17
N TYR A 6 21.78 -26.89 31.47
CA TYR A 6 22.02 -26.93 30.03
C TYR A 6 20.84 -26.35 29.23
N ILE A 7 19.59 -26.64 29.62
CA ILE A 7 18.41 -26.02 28.98
C ILE A 7 18.44 -24.50 29.15
N LEU A 8 18.68 -24.00 30.36
CA LEU A 8 18.80 -22.55 30.61
C LEU A 8 19.93 -21.92 29.79
N ALA A 9 21.09 -22.56 29.69
CA ALA A 9 22.20 -22.07 28.89
C ALA A 9 21.89 -22.05 27.38
N VAL A 10 21.24 -23.09 26.85
CA VAL A 10 20.84 -23.16 25.44
C VAL A 10 19.75 -22.12 25.12
N SER A 11 18.75 -21.95 26.00
CA SER A 11 17.72 -20.91 25.84
C SER A 11 18.30 -19.50 25.90
N SER A 12 19.21 -19.21 26.83
CA SER A 12 19.90 -17.91 26.89
C SER A 12 20.77 -17.66 25.66
N PHE A 13 21.45 -18.69 25.13
CA PHE A 13 22.24 -18.57 23.91
C PHE A 13 21.37 -18.36 22.65
N ALA A 14 20.21 -19.02 22.58
CA ALA A 14 19.25 -18.83 21.50
C ALA A 14 18.66 -17.40 21.49
N ILE A 15 18.38 -16.83 22.66
CA ILE A 15 17.91 -15.44 22.78
C ILE A 15 18.98 -14.45 22.30
N LEU A 16 20.26 -14.71 22.60
CA LEU A 16 21.37 -13.85 22.18
C LEU A 16 21.65 -13.91 20.66
N ILE A 17 21.29 -15.00 19.97
CA ILE A 17 21.48 -15.15 18.52
C ILE A 17 20.23 -14.74 17.74
N GLY A 18 19.05 -14.79 18.35
CA GLY A 18 17.77 -14.49 17.71
C GLY A 18 17.54 -13.00 17.42
N CYS A 19 18.10 -12.10 18.23
CA CYS A 19 17.98 -10.65 18.01
C CYS A 19 19.08 -10.15 17.06
N LYS A 20 18.93 -10.43 15.76
CA LYS A 20 19.64 -9.68 14.73
C LYS A 20 18.78 -8.51 14.30
N VAL A 21 19.37 -7.32 14.22
CA VAL A 21 18.72 -6.17 13.60
C VAL A 21 18.44 -6.55 12.15
N ASP A 22 17.21 -6.32 11.69
CA ASP A 22 16.85 -6.54 10.31
C ASP A 22 17.81 -5.78 9.39
N PRO A 23 18.21 -6.37 8.25
CA PRO A 23 19.05 -5.66 7.29
C PRO A 23 18.37 -4.35 6.90
N LYS A 24 19.19 -3.29 6.77
CA LYS A 24 18.68 -2.00 6.28
C LYS A 24 18.03 -2.23 4.91
N ILE A 25 16.78 -1.78 4.77
CA ILE A 25 16.10 -1.74 3.49
C ILE A 25 16.79 -0.68 2.66
N ASN A 26 17.50 -1.10 1.60
CA ASN A 26 18.03 -0.17 0.61
C ASN A 26 16.87 0.31 -0.25
N ILE A 27 16.71 1.63 -0.35
CA ILE A 27 15.75 2.23 -1.27
C ILE A 27 16.24 1.92 -2.69
N VAL A 28 15.46 1.13 -3.43
CA VAL A 28 15.75 0.80 -4.84
C VAL A 28 15.78 2.11 -5.63
N SER A 29 16.84 2.33 -6.41
CA SER A 29 16.92 3.52 -7.27
C SER A 29 15.83 3.46 -8.33
N GLU A 30 15.38 4.62 -8.81
CA GLU A 30 14.31 4.71 -9.81
C GLU A 30 14.68 3.97 -11.12
N ASP A 31 15.98 3.89 -11.44
CA ASP A 31 16.52 3.17 -12.59
C ASP A 31 16.47 1.63 -12.45
N GLU A 32 16.15 1.12 -11.27
CA GLU A 32 16.09 -0.31 -10.96
C GLU A 32 14.66 -0.84 -10.72
N LEU A 33 13.64 -0.02 -11.00
CA LEU A 33 12.24 -0.39 -10.82
C LEU A 33 11.86 -1.58 -11.72
N LYS A 34 11.75 -2.75 -11.10
CA LYS A 34 11.30 -3.98 -11.73
C LYS A 34 10.45 -4.77 -10.75
N GLU A 35 9.59 -5.61 -11.30
CA GLU A 35 8.92 -6.62 -10.50
C GLU A 35 9.97 -7.58 -9.91
N ILE A 36 9.93 -7.75 -8.59
CA ILE A 36 10.84 -8.65 -7.87
C ILE A 36 10.01 -9.84 -7.38
N SER A 37 10.32 -11.03 -7.90
CA SER A 37 9.80 -12.28 -7.34
C SER A 37 10.86 -12.91 -6.44
N PRO A 38 10.63 -13.02 -5.11
CA PRO A 38 11.60 -13.61 -4.21
C PRO A 38 11.81 -15.10 -4.51
N ALA A 39 13.01 -15.60 -4.23
CA ALA A 39 13.31 -17.02 -4.42
C ALA A 39 12.36 -17.91 -3.62
N GLY A 40 11.76 -18.91 -4.29
CA GLY A 40 10.83 -19.86 -3.68
C GLY A 40 9.37 -19.40 -3.61
N TRP A 41 9.05 -18.20 -4.10
CA TRP A 41 7.66 -17.73 -4.21
C TRP A 41 6.97 -18.33 -5.44
N PRO A 42 5.63 -18.50 -5.42
CA PRO A 42 4.88 -18.88 -6.61
C PRO A 42 4.99 -17.79 -7.69
N ALA A 43 4.65 -18.16 -8.93
CA ALA A 43 4.52 -17.17 -9.99
C ALA A 43 3.47 -16.11 -9.58
N PRO A 44 3.71 -14.82 -9.91
CA PRO A 44 2.71 -13.78 -9.75
C PRO A 44 1.43 -14.12 -10.51
N VAL A 45 0.28 -13.72 -9.95
CA VAL A 45 -1.04 -13.91 -10.56
C VAL A 45 -1.34 -12.75 -11.49
N TYR A 46 -1.01 -11.55 -11.05
CA TYR A 46 -1.23 -10.32 -11.79
C TYR A 46 -0.11 -10.05 -12.79
N SER A 47 -0.45 -9.52 -13.97
CA SER A 47 0.51 -9.20 -15.02
C SER A 47 0.49 -7.70 -15.32
N PHE A 48 1.66 -7.07 -15.37
CA PHE A 48 1.83 -5.68 -15.78
C PHE A 48 1.96 -5.51 -17.30
N SER A 49 1.59 -6.50 -18.11
CA SER A 49 1.73 -6.45 -19.57
C SER A 49 0.98 -5.26 -20.21
N ASN A 50 -0.17 -4.87 -19.64
CA ASN A 50 -0.99 -3.77 -20.14
C ASN A 50 -0.60 -2.41 -19.54
N ASN A 51 0.21 -2.40 -18.48
CA ASN A 51 0.72 -1.21 -17.82
C ASN A 51 2.18 -1.45 -17.37
N PRO A 52 3.14 -1.42 -18.32
CA PRO A 52 4.53 -1.71 -18.01
C PRO A 52 5.09 -0.76 -16.96
N ILE A 53 5.90 -1.28 -16.05
CA ILE A 53 6.54 -0.49 -15.00
C ILE A 53 7.52 0.50 -15.65
N LYS A 54 7.27 1.79 -15.45
CA LYS A 54 8.13 2.90 -15.88
C LYS A 54 8.37 3.83 -14.70
N ALA A 55 9.57 4.39 -14.59
CA ALA A 55 9.96 5.23 -13.46
C ALA A 55 9.06 6.46 -13.33
N GLU A 56 8.75 7.13 -14.44
CA GLU A 56 7.88 8.30 -14.47
C GLU A 56 6.44 7.99 -14.00
N VAL A 57 5.89 6.85 -14.43
CA VAL A 57 4.54 6.41 -14.04
C VAL A 57 4.49 5.99 -12.58
N PHE A 58 5.54 5.29 -12.11
CA PHE A 58 5.67 4.89 -10.72
C PHE A 58 5.78 6.12 -9.79
N ASN A 59 6.59 7.10 -10.16
CA ASN A 59 6.74 8.34 -9.38
C ASN A 59 5.44 9.14 -9.37
N LEU A 60 4.77 9.32 -10.51
CA LEU A 60 3.45 9.95 -10.57
C LEU A 60 2.43 9.22 -9.68
N GLY A 61 2.39 7.88 -9.74
CA GLY A 61 1.52 7.07 -8.92
C GLY A 61 1.81 7.21 -7.42
N ARG A 62 3.09 7.24 -7.03
CA ARG A 62 3.53 7.49 -5.65
C ARG A 62 3.11 8.87 -5.16
N GLU A 63 3.30 9.91 -5.97
CA GLU A 63 2.86 11.26 -5.63
C GLU A 63 1.35 11.30 -5.39
N LEU A 64 0.55 10.75 -6.31
CA LEU A 64 -0.91 10.67 -6.19
C LEU A 64 -1.37 9.85 -4.98
N PHE A 65 -0.65 8.79 -4.62
CA PHE A 65 -1.00 7.91 -3.51
C PHE A 65 -0.98 8.65 -2.15
N TYR A 66 -0.03 9.56 -1.96
CA TYR A 66 0.14 10.29 -0.71
C TYR A 66 -0.48 11.68 -0.72
N ASP A 67 -0.83 12.22 -1.88
CA ASP A 67 -1.44 13.54 -2.05
C ASP A 67 -2.96 13.49 -1.82
N PRO A 68 -3.53 14.34 -0.94
CA PRO A 68 -4.96 14.31 -0.68
C PRO A 68 -5.81 14.97 -1.78
N ILE A 69 -5.21 15.51 -2.85
CA ILE A 69 -5.91 16.16 -3.98
C ILE A 69 -7.05 15.35 -4.60
N LEU A 70 -7.02 14.02 -4.43
CA LEU A 70 -8.03 13.10 -4.94
C LEU A 70 -9.31 13.06 -4.09
N SER A 71 -9.30 13.58 -2.87
CA SER A 71 -10.48 13.69 -2.00
C SER A 71 -11.21 15.01 -2.22
N VAL A 72 -12.50 15.04 -1.92
CA VAL A 72 -13.37 16.19 -2.20
C VAL A 72 -12.90 17.46 -1.49
N ASP A 73 -12.44 17.33 -0.26
CA ASP A 73 -12.00 18.42 0.61
C ASP A 73 -10.46 18.55 0.70
N ASN A 74 -9.73 17.74 -0.05
CA ASN A 74 -8.26 17.66 -0.02
C ASN A 74 -7.68 17.31 1.37
N THR A 75 -8.37 16.47 2.16
CA THR A 75 -7.90 16.06 3.50
C THR A 75 -7.45 14.60 3.59
N ILE A 76 -7.93 13.73 2.71
CA ILE A 76 -7.65 12.28 2.72
C ILE A 76 -6.89 11.87 1.46
N SER A 77 -5.81 11.11 1.62
CA SER A 77 -5.11 10.42 0.54
C SER A 77 -5.24 8.90 0.69
N CYS A 78 -4.78 8.15 -0.30
CA CYS A 78 -4.72 6.68 -0.19
C CYS A 78 -3.87 6.28 1.02
N GLY A 79 -2.74 6.98 1.23
CA GLY A 79 -1.83 6.77 2.35
C GLY A 79 -2.41 7.06 3.74
N SER A 80 -3.53 7.80 3.84
CA SER A 80 -4.22 8.01 5.13
C SER A 80 -4.71 6.69 5.73
N CYS A 81 -5.26 5.80 4.89
CA CYS A 81 -5.75 4.49 5.29
C CYS A 81 -4.76 3.36 4.98
N HIS A 82 -4.01 3.45 3.89
CA HIS A 82 -3.05 2.43 3.47
C HIS A 82 -1.63 2.78 3.96
N GLN A 83 -1.39 2.56 5.25
CA GLN A 83 -0.20 3.06 5.94
C GLN A 83 1.01 2.15 5.76
N GLN A 84 2.06 2.65 5.08
CA GLN A 84 3.22 1.85 4.68
C GLN A 84 3.88 1.08 5.83
N PHE A 85 3.97 1.68 7.03
CA PHE A 85 4.65 1.07 8.19
C PHE A 85 3.95 -0.17 8.75
N VAL A 86 2.70 -0.42 8.38
CA VAL A 86 1.90 -1.61 8.75
C VAL A 86 1.46 -2.37 7.51
N ALA A 87 2.39 -2.52 6.55
CA ALA A 87 2.15 -3.22 5.29
C ALA A 87 0.97 -2.64 4.49
N PHE A 88 0.82 -1.31 4.52
CA PHE A 88 -0.24 -0.58 3.85
C PHE A 88 -1.67 -0.98 4.28
N ALA A 89 -1.83 -1.50 5.50
CA ALA A 89 -3.12 -1.64 6.16
C ALA A 89 -3.44 -0.37 6.99
N HIS A 90 -4.65 -0.28 7.55
CA HIS A 90 -5.01 0.80 8.47
C HIS A 90 -4.81 0.32 9.92
N ALA A 91 -3.71 0.71 10.56
CA ALA A 91 -3.40 0.26 11.92
C ALA A 91 -4.36 0.85 12.96
N GLU A 92 -4.59 0.11 14.04
CA GLU A 92 -5.37 0.55 15.22
C GLU A 92 -6.85 0.90 14.95
N HIS A 93 -7.36 0.60 13.76
CA HIS A 93 -8.73 0.89 13.37
C HIS A 93 -9.50 -0.39 13.07
N LYS A 94 -10.65 -0.59 13.72
CA LYS A 94 -11.57 -1.68 13.32
C LYS A 94 -12.22 -1.38 11.96
N PHE A 95 -12.55 -0.12 11.72
CA PHE A 95 -13.09 0.39 10.47
C PHE A 95 -12.33 1.66 10.11
N SER A 96 -12.01 1.84 8.83
CA SER A 96 -11.31 3.04 8.38
C SER A 96 -12.17 4.29 8.52
N HIS A 97 -11.55 5.42 8.81
CA HIS A 97 -12.17 6.75 8.73
C HIS A 97 -11.77 7.42 7.41
N GLY A 98 -12.73 8.02 6.72
CA GLY A 98 -12.47 8.82 5.53
C GLY A 98 -12.72 10.31 5.78
N ILE A 99 -13.22 11.01 4.78
CA ILE A 99 -13.50 12.45 4.85
C ILE A 99 -14.44 12.77 6.02
N ASN A 100 -14.22 13.92 6.67
CA ASN A 100 -14.97 14.35 7.85
C ASN A 100 -14.99 13.33 9.01
N ASP A 101 -13.98 12.46 9.11
CA ASP A 101 -13.89 11.37 10.09
C ASP A 101 -15.07 10.38 10.00
N LEU A 102 -15.69 10.26 8.82
CA LEU A 102 -16.79 9.34 8.60
C LEU A 102 -16.31 7.89 8.70
N LEU A 103 -17.02 7.10 9.49
CA LEU A 103 -16.70 5.70 9.74
C LEU A 103 -17.16 4.81 8.57
N GLY A 104 -16.21 4.08 7.98
CA GLY A 104 -16.47 3.03 7.01
C GLY A 104 -17.11 1.79 7.61
N ASN A 105 -17.34 0.78 6.76
CA ASN A 105 -17.88 -0.52 7.17
C ASN A 105 -16.82 -1.62 7.31
N ARG A 106 -15.57 -1.34 6.92
CA ARG A 106 -14.43 -2.26 6.94
C ARG A 106 -13.13 -1.50 7.21
N ASN A 107 -12.11 -2.22 7.66
CA ASN A 107 -10.72 -1.75 7.65
C ASN A 107 -10.19 -1.75 6.20
N ALA A 108 -9.23 -0.89 5.89
CA ALA A 108 -8.58 -0.91 4.58
C ALA A 108 -7.65 -2.12 4.46
N PRO A 109 -7.81 -2.99 3.45
CA PRO A 109 -6.96 -4.16 3.31
C PRO A 109 -5.50 -3.75 3.09
N GLY A 110 -4.56 -4.53 3.63
CA GLY A 110 -3.14 -4.35 3.31
C GLY A 110 -2.89 -4.55 1.82
N ILE A 111 -2.19 -3.61 1.18
CA ILE A 111 -1.87 -3.64 -0.26
C ILE A 111 -0.39 -3.94 -0.53
N PHE A 112 0.22 -4.77 0.31
CA PHE A 112 1.54 -5.35 0.09
C PHE A 112 1.44 -6.63 -0.75
N ASN A 113 2.43 -6.91 -1.60
CA ASN A 113 2.50 -8.13 -2.42
C ASN A 113 1.24 -8.40 -3.28
N VAL A 114 0.55 -7.33 -3.71
CA VAL A 114 -0.72 -7.43 -4.44
C VAL A 114 -0.62 -8.20 -5.76
N THR A 115 0.57 -8.31 -6.34
CA THR A 115 0.78 -9.08 -7.58
C THR A 115 0.46 -10.57 -7.44
N TRP A 116 0.42 -11.10 -6.21
CA TRP A 116 0.03 -12.51 -5.94
C TRP A 116 -1.44 -12.66 -5.54
N HIS A 117 -2.22 -11.58 -5.51
CA HIS A 117 -3.63 -11.62 -5.15
C HIS A 117 -4.51 -11.76 -6.41
N ASN A 118 -5.60 -12.52 -6.29
CA ASN A 118 -6.63 -12.62 -7.34
C ASN A 118 -7.70 -11.52 -7.23
N SER A 119 -7.82 -10.89 -6.06
CA SER A 119 -8.83 -9.89 -5.74
C SER A 119 -8.26 -8.81 -4.82
N PHE A 120 -8.72 -7.57 -5.00
CA PHE A 120 -8.14 -6.36 -4.39
C PHE A 120 -9.06 -5.67 -3.38
N MET A 121 -10.18 -6.31 -3.02
CA MET A 121 -11.11 -5.83 -2.00
C MET A 121 -11.57 -7.01 -1.12
N HIS A 122 -12.05 -6.71 0.09
CA HIS A 122 -12.49 -7.72 1.08
C HIS A 122 -13.64 -8.63 0.59
N ASP A 123 -14.45 -8.15 -0.33
CA ASP A 123 -15.60 -8.88 -0.88
C ASP A 123 -15.24 -9.70 -2.14
N GLY A 124 -14.02 -9.59 -2.64
CA GLY A 124 -13.57 -10.28 -3.85
C GLY A 124 -14.14 -9.71 -5.16
N GLY A 125 -14.84 -8.56 -5.12
CA GLY A 125 -15.53 -8.02 -6.29
C GLY A 125 -14.60 -7.38 -7.33
N ILE A 126 -13.45 -6.87 -6.88
CA ILE A 126 -12.47 -6.19 -7.73
C ILE A 126 -11.30 -7.12 -8.03
N ASN A 127 -11.13 -7.48 -9.31
CA ASN A 127 -10.10 -8.44 -9.77
C ASN A 127 -9.04 -7.82 -10.68
N HIS A 128 -9.01 -6.48 -10.82
CA HIS A 128 -7.97 -5.75 -11.55
C HIS A 128 -7.51 -4.54 -10.73
N ILE A 129 -6.20 -4.27 -10.72
CA ILE A 129 -5.63 -3.21 -9.87
C ILE A 129 -6.07 -1.82 -10.36
N GLU A 130 -6.18 -1.61 -11.67
CA GLU A 130 -6.47 -0.30 -12.26
C GLU A 130 -7.87 0.21 -11.92
N VAL A 131 -8.79 -0.69 -11.59
CA VAL A 131 -10.18 -0.32 -11.25
C VAL A 131 -10.40 -0.19 -9.74
N GLN A 132 -9.45 -0.64 -8.91
CA GLN A 132 -9.56 -0.58 -7.45
C GLN A 132 -9.75 0.85 -6.93
N PRO A 133 -9.00 1.88 -7.39
CA PRO A 133 -9.12 3.24 -6.87
C PRO A 133 -10.46 3.92 -7.20
N ILE A 134 -11.21 3.42 -8.18
CA ILE A 134 -12.47 4.04 -8.65
C ILE A 134 -13.53 4.07 -7.56
N GLY A 135 -13.60 3.01 -6.75
CA GLY A 135 -14.54 2.90 -5.63
C GLY A 135 -14.23 3.90 -4.51
N PRO A 136 -13.04 3.85 -3.88
CA PRO A 136 -12.64 4.75 -2.80
C PRO A 136 -12.74 6.23 -3.15
N ILE A 137 -12.29 6.64 -4.35
CA ILE A 137 -12.35 8.04 -4.79
C ILE A 137 -13.80 8.55 -4.78
N GLN A 138 -14.75 7.74 -5.27
CA GLN A 138 -16.15 8.13 -5.39
C GLN A 138 -17.00 7.83 -4.16
N ASN A 139 -16.52 7.02 -3.23
CA ASN A 139 -17.26 6.66 -2.04
C ASN A 139 -17.42 7.89 -1.14
N PRO A 140 -18.65 8.33 -0.82
CA PRO A 140 -18.91 9.54 -0.01
C PRO A 140 -18.41 9.46 1.42
N ILE A 141 -18.04 8.26 1.90
CA ILE A 141 -17.44 8.05 3.22
C ILE A 141 -15.92 8.13 3.13
N GLU A 142 -15.30 7.60 2.07
CA GLU A 142 -13.85 7.49 1.95
C GLU A 142 -13.22 8.80 1.46
N MET A 143 -13.48 9.19 0.20
CA MET A 143 -12.89 10.39 -0.42
C MET A 143 -13.94 11.34 -1.01
N GLY A 144 -15.13 10.85 -1.32
CA GLY A 144 -16.32 11.60 -1.70
C GLY A 144 -16.22 12.46 -2.96
N GLU A 145 -15.28 12.17 -3.85
CA GLU A 145 -15.00 12.99 -5.02
C GLU A 145 -15.52 12.35 -6.33
N LYS A 146 -15.85 13.20 -7.30
CA LYS A 146 -16.20 12.78 -8.66
C LYS A 146 -14.95 12.82 -9.55
N PHE A 147 -14.76 11.81 -10.40
CA PHE A 147 -13.64 11.77 -11.34
C PHE A 147 -13.53 13.01 -12.23
N ALA A 148 -14.65 13.58 -12.68
CA ALA A 148 -14.63 14.82 -13.46
C ALA A 148 -13.96 15.98 -12.69
N ASN A 149 -14.22 16.09 -11.39
CA ASN A 149 -13.60 17.09 -10.54
C ASN A 149 -12.12 16.77 -10.26
N VAL A 150 -11.77 15.49 -10.04
CA VAL A 150 -10.37 15.06 -9.92
C VAL A 150 -9.57 15.51 -11.14
N ILE A 151 -10.08 15.25 -12.35
CA ILE A 151 -9.41 15.65 -13.59
C ILE A 151 -9.19 17.17 -13.62
N ILE A 152 -10.21 17.96 -13.26
CA ILE A 152 -10.11 19.41 -13.18
C ILE A 152 -9.06 19.84 -12.13
N LYS A 153 -9.03 19.22 -10.95
CA LYS A 153 -8.03 19.49 -9.90
C LYS A 153 -6.62 19.22 -10.39
N LEU A 154 -6.39 18.07 -11.02
CA LEU A 154 -5.09 17.68 -11.57
C LEU A 154 -4.64 18.61 -12.71
N GLN A 155 -5.55 18.95 -13.63
CA GLN A 155 -5.28 19.91 -14.71
C GLN A 155 -4.99 21.32 -14.18
N ASN A 156 -5.56 21.72 -13.06
CA ASN A 156 -5.29 23.03 -12.45
C ASN A 156 -4.01 23.05 -11.59
N SER A 157 -3.44 21.89 -11.27
CA SER A 157 -2.20 21.79 -10.52
C SER A 157 -0.97 21.95 -11.43
N ALA A 158 -0.14 22.96 -11.16
CA ALA A 158 1.13 23.14 -11.88
C ALA A 158 2.07 21.94 -11.69
N LYS A 159 2.04 21.31 -10.51
CA LYS A 159 2.80 20.09 -10.20
C LYS A 159 2.36 18.94 -11.11
N TYR A 160 1.07 18.61 -11.13
CA TYR A 160 0.60 17.45 -11.90
C TYR A 160 0.66 17.67 -13.41
N LYS A 161 0.52 18.91 -13.90
CA LYS A 161 0.80 19.24 -15.31
C LYS A 161 2.22 18.90 -15.77
N GLN A 162 3.19 18.85 -14.86
CA GLN A 162 4.58 18.49 -15.18
C GLN A 162 4.83 16.98 -15.05
N LEU A 163 4.02 16.28 -14.27
CA LEU A 163 4.16 14.84 -14.00
C LEU A 163 3.35 13.96 -14.96
N PHE A 164 2.30 14.51 -15.60
CA PHE A 164 1.53 13.88 -16.68
C PHE A 164 2.05 14.30 -18.05
#